data_AF-A0A7Y4MPY2-F1
#
_entry.id   AF-A0A7Y4MPY2-F1
#
_cell.length_a   1.000
_cell.length_b   1.000
_cell.length_c   1.000
_cell.angle_alpha   90.00
_cell.angle_beta   90.00
_cell.angle_gamma   90.00
#
_symmetry.space_group_name_H-M   'P 1'
#
loop_
_entity.id
_entity.type
_entity.pdbx_description
1 polymer ?
#
loop_
_entity_poly.entity_id
_entity_poly.type
_entity_poly.pdbx_seq_one_letter_code
_entity_poly.pdbx_strand_id
1 'polypeptide(L)'
;MDVVLRPISDRFFHEHLLPFFERAMGDAPGALESLQEQLGDGQARMLCERMLSTALPGGVGSVDADPWADLVDRLVFLHWTEGPAGWEVGAAEAGYADGWDEALHLALMVEEADYPYWDARGSRDVRDRFRFRPREDVGLASLLAGLWEPFPEFPPDQVFTTQGRGEYSPGARYAFADWAWRPAKKVAHWQVNLPRKLERLLTREQARMKLPSLPEKEEVLAYWLGKQPQPPPLTVAFSGLGPRAANWIRELGALTAHLRGAALAKQGLAALVTKGSGVRI
;
A
#
# COMPACT_ATOMS: atom_id res chain seq x y z
N MET A 1 -5.83 -13.25 -3.30
CA MET A 1 -4.81 -12.39 -2.68
C MET A 1 -5.51 -11.12 -2.34
N ASP A 2 -5.35 -10.65 -1.11
CA ASP A 2 -5.91 -9.37 -0.70
C ASP A 2 -4.76 -8.37 -0.65
N VAL A 3 -5.07 -7.09 -0.87
CA VAL A 3 -4.15 -6.00 -0.60
C VAL A 3 -4.65 -5.22 0.59
N VAL A 4 -3.76 -4.97 1.54
CA VAL A 4 -4.01 -4.11 2.69
C VAL A 4 -3.19 -2.84 2.51
N LEU A 5 -3.86 -1.69 2.45
CA LEU A 5 -3.21 -0.39 2.38
C LEU A 5 -3.50 0.38 3.67
N ARG A 6 -2.45 0.80 4.37
CA ARG A 6 -2.55 1.47 5.67
C ARG A 6 -1.69 2.74 5.75
N PRO A 7 -2.22 3.82 6.35
CA PRO A 7 -1.40 4.92 6.81
C PRO A 7 -0.44 4.45 7.90
N ILE A 8 0.78 4.96 7.87
CA ILE A 8 1.81 4.62 8.85
C ILE A 8 2.58 5.86 9.30
N SER A 9 3.19 5.78 10.48
CA SER A 9 4.07 6.82 10.99
C SER A 9 5.34 6.89 10.14
N ASP A 10 5.42 7.91 9.30
CA ASP A 10 6.57 8.17 8.42
C ASP A 10 7.86 8.33 9.22
N ARG A 11 7.75 8.97 10.40
CA ARG A 11 8.85 9.16 11.34
C ARG A 11 9.35 7.83 11.90
N PHE A 12 8.45 6.99 12.41
CA PHE A 12 8.84 5.67 12.93
C PHE A 12 9.55 4.83 11.86
N PHE A 13 8.99 4.83 10.64
CA PHE A 13 9.58 4.12 9.52
C PHE A 13 11.00 4.59 9.21
N HIS A 14 11.17 5.91 9.07
CA HIS A 14 12.45 6.50 8.70
C HIS A 14 13.51 6.38 9.80
N GLU A 15 13.15 6.64 11.05
CA GLU A 15 14.09 6.73 12.16
C GLU A 15 14.44 5.36 12.75
N HIS A 16 13.53 4.39 12.67
CA HIS A 16 13.70 3.10 13.35
C HIS A 16 13.62 1.91 12.41
N LEU A 17 12.62 1.86 11.53
CA LEU A 17 12.36 0.63 10.79
C LEU A 17 13.31 0.39 9.60
N LEU A 18 13.58 1.41 8.78
CA LEU A 18 14.53 1.28 7.68
C LEU A 18 15.96 0.97 8.19
N PRO A 19 16.49 1.67 9.22
CA PRO A 19 17.79 1.31 9.80
C PRO A 19 17.82 -0.09 10.42
N PHE A 20 16.71 -0.51 11.05
CA PHE A 20 16.58 -1.87 11.59
C PHE A 20 16.73 -2.91 10.48
N PHE A 21 16.01 -2.77 9.36
CA PHE A 21 16.09 -3.73 8.25
C PHE A 21 17.46 -3.73 7.59
N GLU A 22 18.07 -2.57 7.37
CA GLU A 22 19.42 -2.46 6.82
C GLU A 22 20.43 -3.18 7.70
N ARG A 23 20.41 -2.93 9.01
CA ARG A 23 21.30 -3.60 9.97
C ARG A 23 21.05 -5.11 10.03
N ALA A 24 19.78 -5.52 10.05
CA ALA A 24 19.40 -6.92 10.16
C ALA A 24 19.89 -7.79 8.99
N MET A 25 20.26 -7.21 7.85
CA MET A 25 20.87 -7.96 6.74
C MET A 25 22.23 -8.55 7.11
N GLY A 26 22.99 -7.90 7.99
CA GLY A 26 24.33 -8.34 8.42
C GLY A 26 24.42 -8.76 9.89
N ASP A 27 23.61 -8.15 10.76
CA ASP A 27 23.60 -8.31 12.20
C ASP A 27 22.16 -8.24 12.73
N ALA A 28 21.39 -9.32 12.51
CA ALA A 28 20.03 -9.44 13.02
C ALA A 28 19.95 -9.38 14.56
N PRO A 29 20.82 -10.06 15.33
CA PRO A 29 20.78 -9.98 16.80
C PRO A 29 20.98 -8.54 17.29
N GLY A 30 22.02 -7.84 16.82
CA GLY A 30 22.25 -6.46 17.24
C GLY A 30 21.20 -5.47 16.72
N ALA A 31 20.56 -5.75 15.58
CA ALA A 31 19.40 -4.98 15.12
C ALA A 31 18.19 -5.15 16.06
N LEU A 32 17.92 -6.39 16.51
CA LEU A 32 16.85 -6.70 17.45
C LEU A 32 17.08 -6.04 18.82
N GLU A 33 18.31 -6.10 19.35
CA GLU A 33 18.69 -5.42 20.60
C GLU A 33 18.43 -3.91 20.50
N SER A 34 18.94 -3.27 19.44
CA SER A 34 18.77 -1.83 19.24
C SER A 34 17.32 -1.42 19.03
N LEU A 35 16.52 -2.23 18.35
CA LEU A 35 15.09 -1.97 18.16
C LEU A 35 14.34 -2.10 19.48
N GLN A 36 14.60 -3.15 20.26
CA GLN A 36 13.92 -3.43 21.53
C GLN A 36 14.04 -2.26 22.53
N GLU A 37 15.18 -1.57 22.56
CA GLU A 37 15.40 -0.39 23.41
C GLU A 37 14.47 0.78 23.08
N GLN A 38 14.00 0.88 21.83
CA GLN A 38 13.14 1.96 21.34
C GLN A 38 11.65 1.63 21.46
N LEU A 39 11.30 0.37 21.73
CA LEU A 39 9.92 -0.11 21.76
C LEU A 39 9.33 -0.06 23.17
N GLY A 40 8.18 0.61 23.28
CA GLY A 40 7.26 0.53 24.42
C GLY A 40 6.23 -0.60 24.27
N ASP A 41 5.98 -1.09 23.05
CA ASP A 41 5.02 -2.15 22.77
C ASP A 41 5.46 -3.53 23.30
N GLY A 42 4.71 -4.09 24.26
CA GLY A 42 5.08 -5.34 24.93
C GLY A 42 5.14 -6.57 24.03
N GLN A 43 4.28 -6.66 23.01
CA GLN A 43 4.26 -7.82 22.11
C GLN A 43 5.46 -7.80 21.15
N ALA A 44 5.80 -6.64 20.59
CA ALA A 44 6.99 -6.49 19.75
C ALA A 44 8.27 -6.77 20.55
N ARG A 45 8.37 -6.27 21.78
CA ARG A 45 9.49 -6.58 22.69
C ARG A 45 9.62 -8.08 22.97
N MET A 46 8.51 -8.74 23.28
CA MET A 46 8.48 -10.18 23.52
C MET A 46 8.96 -10.98 22.31
N LEU A 47 8.59 -10.56 21.09
CA LEU A 47 9.08 -11.18 19.84
C LEU A 47 10.60 -10.99 19.68
N CYS A 48 11.11 -9.79 19.96
CA CYS A 48 12.56 -9.53 19.96
C CYS A 48 13.28 -10.42 20.98
N GLU A 49 12.82 -10.47 22.24
CA GLU A 49 13.42 -11.28 23.32
C GLU A 49 13.45 -12.77 22.96
N ARG A 50 12.34 -13.27 22.40
CA ARG A 50 12.23 -14.65 21.96
C ARG A 50 13.28 -14.96 20.90
N MET A 51 13.40 -14.12 19.87
CA MET A 51 14.40 -14.33 18.81
C MET A 51 15.83 -14.20 19.35
N LEU A 52 16.11 -13.21 20.21
CA LEU A 52 17.43 -13.03 20.81
C LEU A 52 17.86 -14.24 21.66
N SER A 53 16.91 -14.95 22.28
CA SER A 53 17.22 -16.14 23.07
C SER A 53 17.71 -17.33 22.24
N THR A 54 17.38 -17.37 20.94
CA THR A 54 17.75 -18.45 20.01
C THR A 54 18.68 -17.99 18.89
N ALA A 55 18.98 -16.68 18.82
CA ALA A 55 19.71 -16.08 17.73
C ALA A 55 21.15 -16.58 17.62
N LEU A 56 21.59 -16.77 16.38
CA LEU A 56 22.99 -16.98 16.03
C LEU A 56 23.60 -15.68 15.45
N PRO A 57 24.93 -15.49 15.51
CA PRO A 57 25.58 -14.40 14.80
C PRO A 57 25.30 -14.46 13.30
N GLY A 58 24.88 -13.34 12.70
CA GLY A 58 24.58 -13.24 11.27
C GLY A 58 23.42 -12.30 10.96
N GLY A 59 22.97 -12.31 9.71
CA GLY A 59 21.81 -11.55 9.24
C GLY A 59 20.48 -12.27 9.45
N VAL A 60 19.42 -11.86 8.76
CA VAL A 60 18.03 -12.39 8.90
C VAL A 60 17.94 -13.93 8.92
N GLY A 61 18.78 -14.64 8.17
CA GLY A 61 18.81 -16.11 8.17
C GLY A 61 19.31 -16.75 9.48
N SER A 62 19.78 -15.97 10.45
CA SER A 62 20.29 -16.44 11.75
C SER A 62 19.27 -16.36 12.89
N VAL A 63 18.05 -15.90 12.61
CA VAL A 63 16.92 -15.84 13.56
C VAL A 63 15.76 -16.71 13.08
N ASP A 64 14.86 -17.05 14.00
CA ASP A 64 13.68 -17.87 13.69
C ASP A 64 12.75 -17.15 12.71
N ALA A 65 12.38 -17.83 11.61
CA ALA A 65 11.61 -17.23 10.52
C ALA A 65 10.18 -16.84 10.90
N ASP A 66 9.47 -17.67 11.69
CA ASP A 66 8.07 -17.38 12.06
C ASP A 66 7.98 -16.15 13.00
N PRO A 67 8.75 -16.06 14.11
CA PRO A 67 8.76 -14.86 14.95
C PRO A 67 9.27 -13.60 14.22
N TRP A 68 10.19 -13.77 13.27
CA TRP A 68 10.64 -12.67 12.41
C TRP A 68 9.49 -12.14 11.56
N ALA A 69 8.77 -13.02 10.86
CA ALA A 69 7.62 -12.62 10.04
C ALA A 69 6.53 -11.93 10.87
N ASP A 70 6.24 -12.45 12.07
CA ASP A 70 5.27 -11.84 12.99
C ASP A 70 5.73 -10.44 13.47
N LEU A 71 7.01 -10.28 13.78
CA LEU A 71 7.57 -8.98 14.17
C LEU A 71 7.48 -7.99 13.01
N VAL A 72 7.91 -8.39 11.81
CA VAL A 72 7.90 -7.51 10.65
C VAL A 72 6.48 -7.09 10.27
N ASP A 73 5.52 -8.02 10.26
CA ASP A 73 4.11 -7.69 10.01
C ASP A 73 3.61 -6.64 11.01
N ARG A 74 3.94 -6.82 12.30
CA ARG A 74 3.60 -5.87 13.36
C ARG A 74 4.23 -4.48 13.16
N LEU A 75 5.52 -4.45 12.82
CA LEU A 75 6.26 -3.20 12.64
C LEU A 75 5.82 -2.42 11.40
N VAL A 76 5.49 -3.12 10.31
CA VAL A 76 5.17 -2.52 9.01
C VAL A 76 3.68 -2.12 8.91
N PHE A 77 2.77 -2.86 9.53
CA PHE A 77 1.32 -2.73 9.28
C PHE A 77 0.46 -2.29 10.46
N LEU A 78 1.05 -2.05 11.63
CA LEU A 78 0.36 -1.40 12.73
C LEU A 78 0.67 0.09 12.78
N HIS A 79 -0.26 0.84 13.36
CA HIS A 79 -0.09 2.27 13.57
C HIS A 79 0.79 2.50 14.80
N TRP A 80 1.92 3.18 14.65
CA TRP A 80 2.89 3.43 15.72
C TRP A 80 2.87 4.89 16.18
N THR A 81 2.84 5.08 17.49
CA THR A 81 2.88 6.39 18.15
C THR A 81 4.01 6.43 19.18
N GLU A 82 4.61 7.61 19.35
CA GLU A 82 5.66 7.81 20.37
C GLU A 82 5.01 8.05 21.73
N GLY A 83 5.34 7.22 22.71
CA GLY A 83 4.86 7.31 24.09
C GLY A 83 6.02 7.44 25.09
N PRO A 84 5.72 7.62 26.39
CA PRO A 84 6.74 7.79 27.43
C PRO A 84 7.68 6.59 27.61
N ALA A 85 7.22 5.40 27.22
CA ALA A 85 7.98 4.15 27.30
C ALA A 85 8.71 3.79 25.99
N GLY A 86 8.68 4.68 24.99
CA GLY A 86 9.13 4.41 23.63
C GLY A 86 7.97 4.31 22.64
N TRP A 87 8.23 3.74 21.47
CA TRP A 87 7.22 3.57 20.44
C TRP A 87 6.23 2.45 20.80
N GLU A 88 4.95 2.77 20.71
CA GLU A 88 3.87 1.84 21.03
C GLU A 88 2.87 1.74 19.87
N VAL A 89 2.18 0.61 19.81
CA VAL A 89 1.09 0.42 18.85
C VAL A 89 -0.10 1.25 19.33
N GLY A 90 -0.47 2.24 18.54
CA GLY A 90 -1.62 3.09 18.78
C GLY A 90 -2.95 2.41 18.44
N ALA A 91 -4.03 3.21 18.42
CA ALA A 91 -5.35 2.70 18.05
C ALA A 91 -5.33 2.15 16.63
N ALA A 92 -6.07 1.05 16.42
CA ALA A 92 -6.23 0.48 15.09
C ALA A 92 -6.90 1.50 14.17
N GLU A 93 -6.18 1.95 13.15
CA GLU A 93 -6.78 2.66 12.03
C GLU A 93 -7.32 1.65 11.03
N ALA A 94 -8.59 1.82 10.63
CA ALA A 94 -9.15 1.03 9.55
C ALA A 94 -8.30 1.24 8.29
N GLY A 95 -7.69 0.16 7.80
CA GLY A 95 -7.00 0.15 6.52
C GLY A 95 -7.97 -0.09 5.36
N TYR A 96 -7.52 0.14 4.13
CA TYR A 96 -8.20 -0.44 2.97
C TYR A 96 -7.81 -1.91 2.87
N ALA A 97 -8.79 -2.79 2.68
CA ALA A 97 -8.57 -4.21 2.45
C ALA A 97 -9.55 -4.72 1.39
N ASP A 98 -9.04 -5.21 0.26
CA ASP A 98 -9.84 -5.77 -0.83
C ASP A 98 -9.01 -6.71 -1.70
N GLY A 99 -9.64 -7.36 -2.67
CA GLY A 99 -8.98 -8.20 -3.66
C GLY A 99 -7.91 -7.41 -4.42
N TRP A 100 -6.68 -7.89 -4.36
CA TRP A 100 -5.50 -7.22 -4.96
C TRP A 100 -5.71 -6.89 -6.45
N ASP A 101 -6.33 -7.81 -7.21
CA ASP A 101 -6.61 -7.60 -8.64
C ASP A 101 -7.57 -6.43 -8.90
N GLU A 102 -8.60 -6.28 -8.06
CA GLU A 102 -9.60 -5.21 -8.19
C GLU A 102 -9.00 -3.87 -7.75
N ALA A 103 -8.28 -3.84 -6.63
CA ALA A 103 -7.59 -2.65 -6.16
C ALA A 103 -6.56 -2.14 -7.18
N LEU A 104 -5.77 -3.04 -7.78
CA LEU A 104 -4.84 -2.70 -8.84
C LEU A 104 -5.56 -2.22 -10.11
N HIS A 105 -6.68 -2.85 -10.47
CA HIS A 105 -7.52 -2.41 -11.60
C HIS A 105 -7.98 -0.96 -11.44
N LEU A 106 -8.51 -0.62 -10.26
CA LEU A 106 -8.99 0.73 -9.95
C LEU A 106 -7.86 1.75 -9.89
N ALA A 107 -6.72 1.39 -9.31
CA ALA A 107 -5.55 2.27 -9.30
C ALA A 107 -5.05 2.56 -10.73
N LEU A 108 -4.96 1.54 -11.58
CA LEU A 108 -4.57 1.72 -13.00
C LEU A 108 -5.59 2.54 -13.80
N MET A 109 -6.89 2.43 -13.51
CA MET A 109 -7.91 3.29 -14.13
C MET A 109 -7.64 4.77 -13.93
N VAL A 110 -7.23 5.15 -12.71
CA VAL A 110 -6.93 6.55 -12.35
C VAL A 110 -5.57 6.99 -12.88
N GLU A 111 -4.57 6.13 -12.73
CA GLU A 111 -3.17 6.47 -12.95
C GLU A 111 -2.79 6.50 -14.44
N GLU A 112 -3.22 5.49 -15.20
CA GLU A 112 -2.80 5.26 -16.59
C GLU A 112 -3.87 5.72 -17.59
N ALA A 113 -3.49 6.64 -18.48
CA ALA A 113 -4.39 7.22 -19.47
C ALA A 113 -4.83 6.23 -20.56
N ASP A 114 -4.00 5.22 -20.85
CA ASP A 114 -4.26 4.23 -21.89
C ASP A 114 -4.71 2.87 -21.32
N TYR A 115 -4.94 2.79 -19.99
CA TYR A 115 -5.38 1.55 -19.38
C TYR A 115 -6.75 1.12 -19.91
N PRO A 116 -6.88 -0.08 -20.54
CA PRO A 116 -8.10 -0.48 -21.24
C PRO A 116 -9.11 -1.11 -20.27
N TYR A 117 -9.55 -0.35 -19.27
CA TYR A 117 -10.38 -0.87 -18.16
C TYR A 117 -11.73 -1.46 -18.59
N TRP A 118 -12.24 -1.07 -19.75
CA TRP A 118 -13.48 -1.59 -20.34
C TRP A 118 -13.29 -2.93 -21.08
N ASP A 119 -12.05 -3.30 -21.42
CA ASP A 119 -11.71 -4.56 -22.05
C ASP A 119 -11.21 -5.55 -20.98
N ALA A 120 -12.02 -6.56 -20.69
CA ALA A 120 -11.70 -7.55 -19.67
C ALA A 120 -10.38 -8.31 -19.98
N ARG A 121 -10.10 -8.58 -21.26
CA ARG A 121 -8.89 -9.31 -21.66
C ARG A 121 -7.68 -8.38 -21.63
N GLY A 122 -7.75 -7.25 -22.31
CA GLY A 122 -6.65 -6.27 -22.34
C GLY A 122 -6.30 -5.73 -20.95
N SER A 123 -7.28 -5.46 -20.10
CA SER A 123 -7.04 -4.99 -18.73
C SER A 123 -6.37 -6.06 -17.87
N ARG A 124 -6.73 -7.34 -18.06
CA ARG A 124 -6.08 -8.48 -17.40
C ARG A 124 -4.63 -8.63 -17.87
N ASP A 125 -4.38 -8.60 -19.17
CA ASP A 125 -3.02 -8.74 -19.72
C ASP A 125 -2.09 -7.62 -19.20
N VAL A 126 -2.62 -6.40 -19.03
CA VAL A 126 -1.86 -5.30 -18.41
C VAL A 126 -1.59 -5.59 -16.92
N ARG A 127 -2.59 -6.02 -16.13
CA ARG A 127 -2.39 -6.34 -14.70
C ARG A 127 -1.43 -7.50 -14.50
N ASP A 128 -1.54 -8.56 -15.30
CA ASP A 128 -0.65 -9.72 -15.23
C ASP A 128 0.80 -9.30 -15.49
N ARG A 129 1.07 -8.45 -16.50
CA ARG A 129 2.42 -7.89 -16.70
C ARG A 129 2.87 -7.03 -15.52
N PHE A 130 1.99 -6.17 -15.02
CA PHE A 130 2.28 -5.29 -13.89
C PHE A 130 2.56 -6.07 -12.60
N ARG A 131 1.95 -7.26 -12.45
CA ARG A 131 2.15 -8.17 -11.31
C ARG A 131 3.59 -8.65 -11.19
N PHE A 132 4.22 -8.96 -12.32
CA PHE A 132 5.57 -9.53 -12.36
C PHE A 132 6.64 -8.46 -12.46
N ARG A 133 6.32 -7.33 -13.12
CA ARG A 133 7.25 -6.22 -13.26
C ARG A 133 6.49 -4.89 -13.16
N PRO A 134 6.19 -4.44 -11.94
CA PRO A 134 5.58 -3.14 -11.71
C PRO A 134 6.37 -2.02 -12.38
N ARG A 135 5.65 -1.06 -12.95
CA ARG A 135 6.26 0.13 -13.58
C ARG A 135 6.45 1.23 -12.54
N GLU A 136 7.56 1.96 -12.67
CA GLU A 136 7.81 3.19 -11.94
C GLU A 136 6.80 4.29 -12.32
N ASP A 137 6.63 5.27 -11.43
CA ASP A 137 5.81 6.48 -11.63
C ASP A 137 4.30 6.29 -11.83
N VAL A 138 3.77 5.08 -11.65
CA VAL A 138 2.32 4.80 -11.76
C VAL A 138 1.59 4.98 -10.42
N GLY A 139 2.03 5.97 -9.62
CA GLY A 139 1.38 6.40 -8.39
C GLY A 139 0.96 5.27 -7.44
N LEU A 140 -0.32 5.26 -7.06
CA LEU A 140 -0.88 4.25 -6.17
C LEU A 140 -0.76 2.82 -6.74
N ALA A 141 -0.85 2.65 -8.07
CA ALA A 141 -0.76 1.33 -8.68
C ALA A 141 0.62 0.68 -8.47
N SER A 142 1.70 1.47 -8.54
CA SER A 142 3.06 0.94 -8.28
C SER A 142 3.25 0.53 -6.83
N LEU A 143 2.67 1.27 -5.88
CA LEU A 143 2.64 0.90 -4.46
C LEU A 143 1.85 -0.40 -4.22
N LEU A 144 0.62 -0.50 -4.74
CA LEU A 144 -0.21 -1.71 -4.58
C LEU A 144 0.41 -2.94 -5.24
N ALA A 145 1.16 -2.72 -6.31
CA ALA A 145 1.96 -3.74 -6.95
C ALA A 145 3.32 -3.93 -6.29
N GLY A 146 3.56 -3.42 -5.09
CA GLY A 146 4.74 -3.74 -4.27
C GLY A 146 6.06 -3.12 -4.71
N LEU A 147 6.05 -2.19 -5.67
CA LEU A 147 7.27 -1.52 -6.10
C LEU A 147 7.79 -0.64 -4.96
N TRP A 148 9.08 -0.73 -4.65
CA TRP A 148 9.73 0.14 -3.69
C TRP A 148 10.19 1.45 -4.31
N GLU A 149 9.77 2.55 -3.69
CA GLU A 149 10.20 3.90 -4.06
C GLU A 149 10.13 4.79 -2.81
N PRO A 150 11.26 5.33 -2.29
CA PRO A 150 12.62 5.22 -2.83
C PRO A 150 13.15 3.78 -2.84
N PHE A 151 14.20 3.56 -3.64
CA PHE A 151 14.93 2.29 -3.64
C PHE A 151 15.51 2.03 -2.23
N PRO A 152 15.30 0.84 -1.63
CA PRO A 152 15.76 0.53 -0.29
C PRO A 152 17.22 0.06 -0.30
N GLU A 153 17.95 0.29 0.79
CA GLU A 153 19.32 -0.19 0.97
C GLU A 153 19.40 -1.66 1.43
N PHE A 154 18.25 -2.32 1.54
CA PHE A 154 18.11 -3.73 1.90
C PHE A 154 17.18 -4.46 0.90
N PRO A 155 17.33 -5.78 0.71
CA PRO A 155 16.42 -6.60 -0.09
C PRO A 155 15.04 -6.79 0.58
N PRO A 156 13.97 -6.09 0.15
CA PRO A 156 12.69 -6.14 0.85
C PRO A 156 11.99 -7.50 0.72
N ASP A 157 12.30 -8.22 -0.36
CA ASP A 157 11.85 -9.58 -0.66
C ASP A 157 12.42 -10.63 0.31
N GLN A 158 13.56 -10.35 0.94
CA GLN A 158 14.16 -11.18 2.00
C GLN A 158 13.67 -10.79 3.39
N VAL A 159 13.31 -9.52 3.61
CA VAL A 159 12.75 -9.04 4.88
C VAL A 159 11.37 -9.62 5.13
N PHE A 160 10.50 -9.55 4.12
CA PHE A 160 9.10 -9.97 4.26
C PHE A 160 8.52 -10.38 2.92
N THR A 161 8.18 -11.66 2.78
CA THR A 161 7.44 -12.17 1.61
C THR A 161 6.32 -13.10 2.05
N THR A 162 5.10 -12.77 1.67
CA THR A 162 3.91 -13.55 2.03
C THR A 162 3.46 -14.45 0.88
N GLN A 163 3.67 -14.05 -0.39
CA GLN A 163 3.26 -14.79 -1.59
C GLN A 163 4.46 -15.39 -2.35
N GLY A 164 5.69 -15.17 -1.89
CA GLY A 164 6.89 -15.60 -2.61
C GLY A 164 7.14 -14.77 -3.88
N ARG A 165 6.58 -13.56 -3.97
CA ARG A 165 6.94 -12.62 -5.04
C ARG A 165 7.93 -11.59 -4.50
N GLY A 166 8.99 -11.41 -5.26
CA GLY A 166 9.95 -10.35 -5.02
C GLY A 166 11.09 -10.38 -6.01
N GLU A 167 11.67 -9.21 -6.22
CA GLU A 167 12.89 -9.03 -6.99
C GLU A 167 13.65 -7.87 -6.36
N TYR A 168 14.92 -8.09 -6.03
CA TYR A 168 15.82 -7.04 -5.59
C TYR A 168 17.06 -7.02 -6.49
N SER A 169 17.19 -5.94 -7.25
CA SER A 169 18.28 -5.72 -8.21
C SER A 169 18.95 -4.37 -7.94
N PRO A 170 19.99 -4.34 -7.08
CA PRO A 170 20.76 -3.12 -6.78
C PRO A 170 21.34 -2.47 -8.03
N GLY A 171 21.88 -3.29 -8.95
CA GLY A 171 22.48 -2.80 -10.19
C GLY A 171 21.49 -2.05 -11.10
N ALA A 172 20.23 -2.45 -11.09
CA ALA A 172 19.16 -1.77 -11.82
C ALA A 172 18.41 -0.73 -10.97
N ARG A 173 18.76 -0.56 -9.68
CA ARG A 173 17.99 0.18 -8.67
C ARG A 173 16.50 -0.18 -8.68
N TYR A 174 16.21 -1.46 -8.81
CA TYR A 174 14.85 -1.98 -8.92
C TYR A 174 14.55 -2.93 -7.76
N ALA A 175 13.47 -2.67 -7.05
CA ALA A 175 13.04 -3.46 -5.91
C ALA A 175 11.51 -3.60 -5.91
N PHE A 176 11.03 -4.83 -5.85
CA PHE A 176 9.62 -5.19 -5.75
C PHE A 176 9.47 -6.32 -4.73
N ALA A 177 8.47 -6.26 -3.87
CA ALA A 177 8.12 -7.33 -2.94
C ALA A 177 6.61 -7.39 -2.72
N ASP A 178 6.11 -8.41 -2.05
CA ASP A 178 4.71 -8.47 -1.62
C ASP A 178 4.32 -7.37 -0.62
N TRP A 179 5.26 -6.51 -0.22
CA TRP A 179 4.99 -5.30 0.53
C TRP A 179 5.79 -4.12 -0.04
N ALA A 180 5.27 -2.92 0.14
CA ALA A 180 5.97 -1.70 -0.21
C ALA A 180 5.51 -0.53 0.66
N TRP A 181 6.33 0.50 0.69
CA TRP A 181 6.06 1.73 1.41
C TRP A 181 6.30 2.96 0.54
N ARG A 182 5.59 4.05 0.86
CA ARG A 182 5.78 5.38 0.28
C ARG A 182 5.87 6.44 1.38
N PRO A 183 6.87 7.33 1.31
CA PRO A 183 7.00 8.40 2.28
C PRO A 183 5.88 9.42 2.17
N ALA A 184 5.59 10.10 3.28
CA ALA A 184 4.53 11.10 3.38
C ALA A 184 4.60 12.18 2.28
N LYS A 185 5.82 12.60 1.90
CA LYS A 185 6.03 13.56 0.81
C LYS A 185 5.50 13.05 -0.55
N LYS A 186 5.70 11.77 -0.85
CA LYS A 186 5.21 11.15 -2.10
C LYS A 186 3.70 10.98 -2.07
N VAL A 187 3.16 10.57 -0.91
CA VAL A 187 1.71 10.48 -0.66
C VAL A 187 1.03 11.84 -0.87
N ALA A 188 1.58 12.91 -0.30
CA ALA A 188 1.08 14.28 -0.50
C ALA A 188 1.12 14.70 -1.96
N HIS A 189 2.20 14.39 -2.68
CA HIS A 189 2.31 14.67 -4.11
C HIS A 189 1.22 13.94 -4.93
N TRP A 190 0.91 12.69 -4.58
CA TRP A 190 -0.18 11.94 -5.22
C TRP A 190 -1.54 12.57 -4.92
N GLN A 191 -1.79 12.95 -3.66
CA GLN A 191 -3.04 13.58 -3.25
C GLN A 191 -3.29 14.90 -4.01
N VAL A 192 -2.27 15.74 -4.20
CA VAL A 192 -2.40 17.01 -4.94
C VAL A 192 -2.80 16.79 -6.40
N ASN A 193 -2.31 15.70 -7.02
CA ASN A 193 -2.61 15.37 -8.41
C ASN A 193 -3.92 14.59 -8.60
N LEU A 194 -4.48 14.06 -7.51
CA LEU A 194 -5.63 13.16 -7.55
C LEU A 194 -6.87 13.78 -8.24
N PRO A 195 -7.28 15.04 -7.97
CA PRO A 195 -8.46 15.63 -8.62
C PRO A 195 -8.37 15.61 -10.14
N ARG A 196 -7.23 16.03 -10.68
CA ARG A 196 -6.96 16.04 -12.13
C ARG A 196 -7.04 14.63 -12.73
N LYS A 197 -6.54 13.61 -12.03
CA LYS A 197 -6.57 12.21 -12.51
C LYS A 197 -7.99 11.66 -12.52
N LEU A 198 -8.80 11.95 -11.51
CA LEU A 198 -10.20 11.54 -11.42
C LEU A 198 -11.07 12.23 -12.49
N GLU A 199 -10.89 13.54 -12.68
CA GLU A 199 -11.57 14.29 -13.76
C GLU A 199 -11.22 13.72 -15.14
N ARG A 200 -9.94 13.38 -15.35
CA ARG A 200 -9.48 12.73 -16.58
C ARG A 200 -10.13 11.36 -16.78
N LEU A 201 -10.29 10.55 -15.74
CA LEU A 201 -10.99 9.27 -15.81
C LEU A 201 -12.44 9.47 -16.27
N LEU A 202 -13.18 10.41 -15.66
CA LEU A 202 -14.56 10.72 -16.06
C LEU A 202 -14.62 11.26 -17.49
N THR A 203 -13.66 12.09 -17.90
CA THR A 203 -13.59 12.63 -19.27
C THR A 203 -13.34 11.52 -20.30
N ARG A 204 -12.43 10.59 -19.99
CA ARG A 204 -12.20 9.39 -20.82
C ARG A 204 -13.47 8.56 -20.94
N GLU A 205 -14.20 8.40 -19.85
CA GLU A 205 -15.44 7.64 -19.83
C GLU A 205 -16.54 8.31 -20.67
N GLN A 206 -16.71 9.63 -20.54
CA GLN A 206 -17.61 10.41 -21.37
C GLN A 206 -17.32 10.22 -22.87
N ALA A 207 -16.03 10.31 -23.25
CA ALA A 207 -15.59 10.15 -24.63
C ALA A 207 -15.82 8.72 -25.15
N ARG A 208 -15.52 7.71 -24.32
CA ARG A 208 -15.71 6.29 -24.65
C ARG A 208 -17.18 5.96 -24.96
N MET A 209 -18.10 6.52 -24.18
CA MET A 209 -19.54 6.35 -24.35
C MET A 209 -20.15 7.27 -25.41
N LYS A 210 -19.37 8.19 -25.97
CA LYS A 210 -19.83 9.20 -26.94
C LYS A 210 -21.00 10.03 -26.39
N LEU A 211 -20.95 10.37 -25.10
CA LEU A 211 -21.99 11.16 -24.44
C LEU A 211 -21.68 12.65 -24.47
N PRO A 212 -22.70 13.52 -24.65
CA PRO A 212 -22.52 14.97 -24.56
C PRO A 212 -22.13 15.42 -23.15
N SER A 213 -22.58 14.70 -22.12
CA SER A 213 -22.20 14.86 -20.71
C SER A 213 -22.39 13.53 -19.98
N LEU A 214 -21.63 13.32 -18.90
CA LEU A 214 -21.88 12.22 -17.97
C LEU A 214 -22.91 12.67 -16.92
N PRO A 215 -24.05 11.95 -16.78
CA PRO A 215 -24.93 12.09 -15.63
C PRO A 215 -24.14 11.89 -14.33
N GLU A 216 -24.51 12.63 -13.28
CA GLU A 216 -23.91 12.55 -11.93
C GLU A 216 -22.38 12.76 -11.84
N LYS A 217 -21.74 13.31 -12.89
CA LYS A 217 -20.27 13.51 -12.94
C LYS A 217 -19.76 14.26 -11.71
N GLU A 218 -20.43 15.35 -11.35
CA GLU A 218 -19.99 16.24 -10.27
C GLU A 218 -20.18 15.59 -8.90
N GLU A 219 -21.26 14.81 -8.73
CA GLU A 219 -21.57 14.07 -7.52
C GLU A 219 -20.58 12.92 -7.30
N VAL A 220 -20.26 12.15 -8.36
CA VAL A 220 -19.26 11.09 -8.32
C VAL A 220 -17.88 11.67 -7.99
N LEU A 221 -17.50 12.77 -8.65
CA LEU A 221 -16.25 13.45 -8.37
C LEU A 221 -16.22 14.01 -6.93
N ALA A 222 -17.33 14.59 -6.45
CA ALA A 222 -17.44 15.09 -5.09
C ALA A 222 -17.24 13.97 -4.05
N TYR A 223 -17.84 12.79 -4.27
CA TYR A 223 -17.61 11.62 -3.42
C TYR A 223 -16.15 11.16 -3.44
N TRP A 224 -15.56 10.97 -4.62
CA TRP A 224 -14.15 10.57 -4.75
C TRP A 224 -13.16 11.61 -4.22
N LEU A 225 -13.55 12.86 -4.08
CA LEU A 225 -12.73 13.90 -3.45
C LEU A 225 -13.01 14.06 -1.95
N GLY A 226 -13.94 13.30 -1.38
CA GLY A 226 -14.33 13.40 0.02
C GLY A 226 -15.16 14.63 0.36
N LYS A 227 -15.71 15.33 -0.64
CA LYS A 227 -16.67 16.43 -0.44
C LYS A 227 -18.06 15.90 -0.07
N GLN A 228 -18.36 14.66 -0.43
CA GLN A 228 -19.56 13.93 -0.01
C GLN A 228 -19.16 12.63 0.71
N PRO A 229 -19.85 12.26 1.81
CA PRO A 229 -19.49 11.08 2.60
C PRO A 229 -20.01 9.77 2.01
N GLN A 230 -21.03 9.81 1.16
CA GLN A 230 -21.71 8.65 0.61
C GLN A 230 -21.65 8.67 -0.92
N PRO A 231 -21.55 7.50 -1.57
CA PRO A 231 -21.61 7.43 -3.03
C PRO A 231 -22.99 7.90 -3.53
N PRO A 232 -23.05 8.64 -4.64
CA PRO A 232 -24.31 9.14 -5.15
C PRO A 232 -25.21 8.00 -5.69
N PRO A 233 -26.54 8.12 -5.57
CA PRO A 233 -27.46 7.22 -6.26
C PRO A 233 -27.35 7.44 -7.77
N LEU A 234 -27.05 6.40 -8.53
CA LEU A 234 -26.92 6.49 -9.99
C LEU A 234 -28.31 6.37 -10.62
N THR A 235 -28.82 7.44 -11.24
CA THR A 235 -30.22 7.53 -11.71
C THR A 235 -30.45 6.83 -13.06
N VAL A 236 -29.40 6.75 -13.87
CA VAL A 236 -29.35 5.99 -15.11
C VAL A 236 -28.16 5.06 -14.96
N ALA A 237 -28.23 3.86 -15.56
CA ALA A 237 -27.07 2.98 -15.61
C ALA A 237 -25.86 3.82 -16.00
N PHE A 238 -24.93 4.02 -15.06
CA PHE A 238 -23.61 4.56 -15.31
C PHE A 238 -22.86 3.50 -16.14
N SER A 239 -23.42 3.17 -17.30
CA SER A 239 -23.01 2.15 -18.26
C SER A 239 -21.66 2.51 -18.86
N GLY A 240 -21.22 3.74 -18.63
CA GLY A 240 -19.85 4.16 -18.84
C GLY A 240 -18.85 3.31 -18.05
N LEU A 241 -18.99 3.15 -16.75
CA LEU A 241 -18.07 2.26 -16.02
C LEU A 241 -18.48 0.77 -16.16
N GLY A 242 -19.29 0.43 -17.15
CA GLY A 242 -19.78 -0.93 -17.37
C GLY A 242 -20.71 -1.44 -16.27
N PRO A 243 -20.99 -2.76 -16.25
CA PRO A 243 -21.93 -3.36 -15.29
C PRO A 243 -21.45 -3.31 -13.83
N ARG A 244 -20.18 -2.94 -13.59
CA ARG A 244 -19.57 -2.83 -12.25
C ARG A 244 -19.46 -1.39 -11.74
N ALA A 245 -20.04 -0.41 -12.44
CA ALA A 245 -19.90 1.01 -12.13
C ALA A 245 -20.15 1.38 -10.67
N ALA A 246 -21.24 0.88 -10.08
CA ALA A 246 -21.57 1.19 -8.68
C ALA A 246 -20.51 0.66 -7.69
N ASN A 247 -19.93 -0.51 -7.97
CA ASN A 247 -18.85 -1.06 -7.16
C ASN A 247 -17.57 -0.25 -7.35
N TRP A 248 -17.19 0.06 -8.60
CA TRP A 248 -15.99 0.86 -8.86
C TRP A 248 -16.06 2.26 -8.26
N ILE A 249 -17.23 2.91 -8.30
CA ILE A 249 -17.41 4.21 -7.66
C ILE A 249 -17.16 4.08 -6.16
N ARG A 250 -17.77 3.10 -5.50
CA ARG A 250 -17.59 2.87 -4.05
C ARG A 250 -16.13 2.56 -3.70
N GLU A 251 -15.53 1.59 -4.36
CA GLU A 251 -14.17 1.12 -4.04
C GLU A 251 -13.11 2.18 -4.36
N LEU A 252 -13.27 2.93 -5.46
CA LEU A 252 -12.38 4.04 -5.74
C LEU A 252 -12.55 5.18 -4.73
N GLY A 253 -13.77 5.41 -4.24
CA GLY A 253 -14.03 6.31 -3.12
C GLY A 253 -13.29 5.90 -1.85
N ALA A 254 -13.29 4.61 -1.51
CA ALA A 254 -12.54 4.06 -0.39
C ALA A 254 -11.02 4.22 -0.58
N LEU A 255 -10.46 3.74 -1.69
CA LEU A 255 -9.03 3.86 -2.02
C LEU A 255 -8.53 5.30 -1.93
N THR A 256 -9.28 6.23 -2.54
CA THR A 256 -8.91 7.64 -2.53
C THR A 256 -9.07 8.28 -1.15
N ALA A 257 -10.01 7.82 -0.32
CA ALA A 257 -10.17 8.29 1.05
C ALA A 257 -8.94 7.97 1.90
N HIS A 258 -8.37 6.77 1.79
CA HIS A 258 -7.13 6.43 2.51
C HIS A 258 -5.94 7.27 2.06
N LEU A 259 -5.80 7.51 0.75
CA LEU A 259 -4.76 8.39 0.22
C LEU A 259 -4.90 9.82 0.77
N ARG A 260 -6.13 10.37 0.79
CA ARG A 260 -6.40 11.71 1.33
C ARG A 260 -6.15 11.76 2.84
N GLY A 261 -6.62 10.77 3.60
CA GLY A 261 -6.45 10.68 5.04
C GLY A 261 -4.97 10.69 5.43
N ALA A 262 -4.18 9.81 4.83
CA ALA A 262 -2.73 9.75 5.06
C ALA A 262 -2.03 11.08 4.69
N ALA A 263 -2.39 11.70 3.56
CA ALA A 263 -1.83 12.98 3.16
C ALA A 263 -2.16 14.11 4.15
N LEU A 264 -3.40 14.19 4.64
CA LEU A 264 -3.84 15.18 5.63
C LEU A 264 -3.11 14.99 6.98
N ALA A 265 -2.91 13.73 7.38
CA ALA A 265 -2.17 13.35 8.57
C ALA A 265 -0.64 13.45 8.41
N LYS A 266 -0.13 13.77 7.20
CA LYS A 266 1.31 13.78 6.85
C LYS A 266 1.99 12.44 7.14
N GLN A 267 1.29 11.35 6.84
CA GLN A 267 1.73 9.97 7.05
C GLN A 267 2.20 9.34 5.75
N GLY A 268 3.07 8.33 5.88
CA GLY A 268 3.41 7.43 4.80
C GLY A 268 2.28 6.44 4.53
N LEU A 269 2.41 5.66 3.46
CA LEU A 269 1.49 4.55 3.16
C LEU A 269 2.29 3.25 2.99
N ALA A 270 1.87 2.19 3.67
CA ALA A 270 2.33 0.82 3.42
C ALA A 270 1.25 0.02 2.71
N ALA A 271 1.65 -0.81 1.75
CA ALA A 271 0.81 -1.81 1.12
C ALA A 271 1.36 -3.22 1.42
N LEU A 272 0.50 -4.13 1.86
CA LEU A 272 0.78 -5.57 2.00
C LEU A 272 -0.09 -6.35 1.03
N VAL A 273 0.49 -7.34 0.36
CA VAL A 273 -0.27 -8.41 -0.28
C VAL A 273 -0.32 -9.60 0.67
N THR A 274 -1.50 -10.16 0.89
CA THR A 274 -1.70 -11.30 1.80
C THR A 274 -2.30 -12.49 1.07
N LYS A 275 -2.10 -13.70 1.63
CA LYS A 275 -2.76 -14.92 1.17
C LYS A 275 -4.21 -14.77 1.59
N GLY A 276 -5.04 -14.26 0.69
CA GLY A 276 -6.36 -13.73 1.02
C GLY A 276 -7.17 -14.66 1.92
N SER A 277 -7.71 -14.07 2.99
CA SER A 277 -8.61 -14.72 3.94
C SER A 277 -9.18 -13.69 4.92
N GLY A 278 -10.15 -12.88 4.49
CA GLY A 278 -11.14 -12.27 5.40
C GLY A 278 -10.61 -11.40 6.54
N VAL A 279 -9.39 -10.86 6.46
CA VAL A 279 -8.88 -9.92 7.47
C VAL A 279 -9.50 -8.55 7.20
N ARG A 280 -10.77 -8.40 7.61
CA ARG A 280 -11.31 -7.11 8.02
C ARG A 280 -10.81 -6.87 9.44
N ILE A 281 -9.74 -6.07 9.57
CA ILE A 281 -9.45 -5.33 10.79
C ILE A 281 -9.46 -3.85 10.42
#